data_AF-A0A2M8IZB9-F1
#
_entry.id   AF-A0A2M8IZB9-F1
#
_cell.length_a   1.000
_cell.length_b   1.000
_cell.length_c   1.000
_cell.angle_alpha   90.00
_cell.angle_beta   90.00
_cell.angle_gamma   90.00
#
_symmetry.space_group_name_H-M   'P 1'
#
loop_
_entity.id
_entity.type
_entity.pdbx_description
1 polymer ?
#
loop_
_entity_poly.entity_id
_entity_poly.type
_entity_poly.pdbx_seq_one_letter_code
_entity_poly.pdbx_strand_id
1 'polypeptide(L)' 'MKDLDVPGYNHGGGKVRLTTSGTVPMGVFKYKSPCPPNGSHTYEWTAKARAGGKVLATAKARRKYPE' A
#
# COMPACT_ATOMS: atom_id res chain seq x y z
N MET A 1 -1.37 -2.14 -1.67
CA MET A 1 -0.16 -2.99 -1.51
C MET A 1 0.01 -3.79 -2.78
N LYS A 2 1.24 -4.09 -3.18
CA LYS A 2 1.54 -4.95 -4.32
C LYS A 2 2.43 -6.10 -3.87
N ASP A 3 2.02 -7.33 -4.15
CA ASP A 3 2.90 -8.49 -4.08
C ASP A 3 3.76 -8.50 -5.35
N LEU A 4 5.08 -8.51 -5.20
CA LEU A 4 6.00 -8.49 -6.34
C LEU A 4 6.18 -9.88 -6.96
N ASP A 5 5.90 -10.94 -6.20
CA ASP A 5 5.95 -12.34 -6.63
C ASP A 5 4.64 -12.76 -7.30
N VAL A 6 3.51 -12.17 -6.88
CA VAL A 6 2.19 -12.34 -7.52
C VAL A 6 1.55 -10.98 -7.88
N PRO A 7 2.07 -10.24 -8.88
CA PRO A 7 1.61 -8.89 -9.22
C PRO A 7 0.13 -8.74 -9.60
N GLY A 8 -0.50 -9.83 -10.04
CA GLY A 8 -1.91 -9.84 -10.44
C GLY A 8 -2.88 -9.93 -9.26
N TYR A 9 -2.42 -10.30 -8.06
CA TYR A 9 -3.30 -10.40 -6.90
C TYR A 9 -3.59 -9.02 -6.32
N ASN A 10 -4.86 -8.62 -6.35
CA ASN A 10 -5.28 -7.33 -5.82
C ASN A 10 -5.35 -7.37 -4.28
N HIS A 11 -4.28 -6.88 -3.63
CA HIS A 11 -4.24 -6.67 -2.18
C HIS A 11 -5.04 -5.44 -1.72
N GLY A 12 -5.61 -4.64 -2.62
CA GLY A 12 -6.36 -3.44 -2.29
C GLY A 12 -5.47 -2.27 -1.83
N GLY A 13 -6.08 -1.39 -1.04
CA GLY A 13 -5.59 -0.05 -0.70
C GLY A 13 -6.71 0.97 -0.87
N GLY A 14 -6.37 2.25 -0.87
CA GLY A 14 -7.36 3.30 -1.04
C GLY A 14 -6.76 4.68 -1.18
N LYS A 15 -7.64 5.66 -1.37
CA LYS A 15 -7.30 7.08 -1.31
C LYS A 15 -7.94 7.64 -0.05
N VAL A 16 -7.16 8.38 0.72
CA VAL A 16 -7.65 9.12 1.88
C VAL A 16 -7.41 10.60 1.65
N ARG A 17 -8.40 11.43 2.00
CA ARG A 17 -8.20 12.87 2.08
C ARG A 17 -7.44 13.15 3.37
N LEU A 18 -6.22 13.66 3.24
CA LEU A 18 -5.43 14.09 4.39
C LEU A 18 -5.99 15.39 4.95
N THR A 19 -6.09 15.45 6.27
CA THR A 19 -6.33 16.67 7.03
C THR A 19 -5.00 17.34 7.36
N THR A 20 -5.06 18.56 7.89
CA THR A 20 -3.88 19.32 8.31
C THR A 20 -3.04 18.62 9.39
N SER A 21 -3.63 17.68 10.14
CA SER A 21 -2.91 16.93 11.18
C SER A 21 -1.97 15.85 10.63
N GLY A 22 -2.07 15.49 9.34
CA GLY A 22 -1.25 14.42 8.75
C GLY A 22 -1.66 13.00 9.18
N THR A 23 -2.62 12.86 10.10
CA THR A 23 -3.06 11.57 10.63
C THR A 23 -4.04 10.90 9.68
N VAL A 24 -3.82 9.61 9.42
CA VAL A 24 -4.75 8.77 8.65
C VAL A 24 -5.55 7.93 9.64
N PRO A 25 -6.87 8.14 9.77
CA PRO A 25 -7.69 7.35 10.69
C PRO A 25 -7.64 5.85 10.35
N MET A 26 -7.78 5.00 11.37
CA MET A 26 -7.87 3.57 11.17
C MET A 26 -9.11 3.22 10.31
N GLY A 27 -8.99 2.23 9.42
CA GLY A 27 -10.11 1.71 8.65
C GLY A 27 -10.52 2.50 7.40
N VAL A 28 -9.87 3.64 7.11
CA VAL A 28 -10.21 4.48 5.94
C VAL A 28 -9.90 3.81 4.59
N PHE A 29 -9.08 2.78 4.57
CA PHE A 29 -8.91 1.91 3.43
C PHE A 29 -8.81 0.46 3.89
N LYS A 30 -9.21 -0.45 3.00
CA LYS A 30 -9.13 -1.88 3.22
C LYS A 30 -8.00 -2.45 2.37
N TYR A 31 -7.29 -3.43 2.91
CA TYR A 31 -6.29 -4.19 2.18
C TYR A 31 -6.31 -5.64 2.65
N LYS A 32 -5.85 -6.54 1.81
CA LYS A 32 -5.63 -7.94 2.13
C LYS A 32 -4.21 -8.09 2.64
N SER A 33 -4.08 -8.54 3.89
CA SER A 33 -2.78 -8.80 4.50
C SER A 33 -1.97 -9.83 3.71
N PRO A 34 -0.63 -9.78 3.78
CA PRO A 34 0.23 -10.84 3.26
C PRO A 34 -0.18 -12.23 3.75
N CYS A 35 -0.41 -13.15 2.82
CA CYS A 35 -0.67 -14.56 3.08
C CYS A 35 -0.10 -15.38 1.92
N PRO A 36 1.24 -15.43 1.79
CA PRO A 36 1.89 -16.14 0.70
C PRO A 36 1.69 -17.66 0.87
N PRO A 37 1.15 -18.38 -0.13
CA PRO A 37 0.85 -19.80 0.01
C PRO A 37 2.09 -20.70 0.10
N ASN A 38 3.24 -20.25 -0.43
CA ASN A 38 4.42 -21.11 -0.62
C ASN A 38 5.73 -20.42 -0.18
N GLY A 39 5.80 -19.98 1.08
CA GLY A 39 7.01 -19.37 1.64
C GLY A 39 6.92 -17.85 1.69
N SER A 40 8.01 -17.15 1.34
CA SER A 40 8.11 -15.70 1.53
C SER A 40 7.99 -14.93 0.23
N HIS A 41 7.14 -13.91 0.22
CA HIS A 41 7.03 -12.97 -0.91
C HIS A 41 7.56 -11.60 -0.52
N THR A 42 7.89 -10.77 -1.50
CA THR A 42 8.26 -9.37 -1.34
C THR A 42 7.06 -8.49 -1.64
N TYR A 43 6.66 -7.68 -0.66
CA TYR A 43 5.53 -6.77 -0.80
C TYR A 43 5.99 -5.32 -0.86
N GLU A 44 5.41 -4.54 -1.78
CA GLU A 44 5.61 -3.11 -1.94
C GLU A 44 4.37 -2.32 -1.51
N TRP A 45 4.56 -1.38 -0.59
CA TRP A 45 3.62 -0.29 -0.36
C TRP A 45 4.04 0.94 -1.17
N THR A 46 3.09 1.55 -1.87
CA THR A 46 3.28 2.83 -2.57
C THR A 46 2.33 3.86 -1.99
N ALA A 47 2.85 4.98 -1.51
CA ALA A 47 2.09 6.15 -1.12
C ALA A 47 2.28 7.26 -2.15
N LYS A 48 1.19 7.88 -2.59
CA LYS A 48 1.22 9.01 -3.55
C LYS A 48 0.55 10.23 -2.93
N ALA A 49 1.31 11.29 -2.73
CA ALA A 49 0.76 12.60 -2.38
C ALA A 49 0.15 13.23 -3.65
N ARG A 50 -1.07 13.76 -3.54
CA ARG A 50 -1.80 14.34 -4.68
C ARG A 50 -2.43 15.68 -4.33
N ALA A 51 -2.42 16.59 -5.29
CA ALA A 51 -3.25 17.79 -5.30
C ALA A 51 -4.20 17.70 -6.51
N GLY A 52 -5.45 17.35 -6.26
CA GLY A 52 -6.41 17.02 -7.32
C GLY A 52 -5.92 15.84 -8.18
N GLY A 53 -5.84 16.04 -9.49
CA GLY A 53 -5.32 15.04 -10.43
C GLY A 53 -3.80 14.87 -10.41
N LYS A 54 -3.06 15.88 -9.93
CA LYS A 54 -1.59 15.92 -9.97
C LYS A 54 -0.97 15.10 -8.85
N VAL A 55 0.01 14.25 -9.19
CA VAL A 55 0.88 13.60 -8.19
C VAL A 55 1.99 14.58 -7.83
N LEU A 56 2.13 14.88 -6.54
CA LEU A 56 3.16 15.76 -6.00
C LEU A 56 4.42 14.99 -5.63
N ALA A 57 4.24 13.82 -5.01
CA ALA A 57 5.33 12.95 -4.56
C ALA A 57 4.88 11.49 -4.54
N THR A 58 5.86 10.58 -4.63
CA THR A 58 5.64 9.14 -4.48
C THR A 58 6.69 8.57 -3.55
N ALA A 59 6.27 7.79 -2.56
CA ALA A 59 7.13 7.04 -1.67
C ALA A 59 6.83 5.55 -1.80
N LYS A 60 7.87 4.72 -1.62
CA LYS A 60 7.78 3.26 -1.68
C LYS A 60 8.51 2.62 -0.51
N ALA A 61 7.92 1.57 0.04
CA ALA A 61 8.54 0.71 1.03
C ALA A 61 8.38 -0.75 0.60
N ARG A 62 9.44 -1.55 0.72
CA ARG A 62 9.43 -2.97 0.39
C ARG A 62 9.81 -3.79 1.60
N ARG A 63 9.14 -4.93 1.80
CA ARG A 63 9.49 -5.88 2.83
C ARG A 63 9.21 -7.30 2.38
N LYS A 64 10.08 -8.24 2.75
CA LYS A 64 9.84 -9.68 2.60
C LYS A 64 8.95 -10.15 3.75
N TYR A 65 8.05 -11.11 3.49
CA TYR A 65 7.17 -11.66 4.52
C TYR A 65 6.69 -13.08 4.16
N PRO A 66 6.61 -14.03 5.11
CA PRO A 66 7.25 -13.94 6.43
C PRO A 66 8.77 -13.82 6.30
N GLU A 67 9.42 -13.25 7.32
CA GLU A 67 10.88 -13.08 7.36
C GLU A 67 11.57 -14.36 7.87
#